data_AF-A0A2X2X1A5-F1
#
_entry.id   AF-A0A2X2X1A5-F1
#
_cell.length_a   1.000
_cell.length_b   1.000
_cell.length_c   1.000
_cell.angle_alpha   90.00
_cell.angle_beta   90.00
_cell.angle_gamma   90.00
#
_symmetry.space_group_name_H-M   'P 1'
#
loop_
_entity.id
_entity.type
_entity.pdbx_description
1 polymer ?
#
loop_
_entity_poly.entity_id
_entity_poly.type
_entity_poly.pdbx_seq_one_letter_code
_entity_poly.pdbx_strand_id
1 'polypeptide(L)' 'MVHIYAALWVKGTITAMVEGWVTRSWAKKHHPRWYREVRQKQEKSSE' A
#
# COMPACT_ATOMS: atom_id res chain seq x y z
N MET A 1 12.42 10.68 -14.37
CA MET A 1 13.40 9.61 -14.02
C MET A 1 13.30 9.13 -12.57
N VAL A 2 13.21 10.00 -11.56
CA VAL A 2 13.18 9.61 -10.12
C VAL A 2 12.06 8.60 -9.76
N HIS A 3 10.91 8.68 -10.42
CA HIS A 3 9.77 7.79 -10.16
C HIS A 3 10.08 6.30 -10.39
N ILE A 4 10.89 5.97 -11.41
CA ILE A 4 11.27 4.59 -11.71
C ILE A 4 12.23 4.07 -10.62
N TYR A 5 13.18 4.89 -10.19
CA TYR A 5 14.09 4.54 -9.10
C TYR A 5 13.34 4.30 -7.79
N ALA A 6 12.35 5.13 -7.47
CA ALA A 6 11.51 4.92 -6.29
C ALA A 6 10.72 3.60 -6.35
N ALA A 7 10.17 3.26 -7.53
CA ALA A 7 9.45 2.00 -7.75
C ALA A 7 10.36 0.76 -7.64
N LEU A 8 11.63 0.88 -8.05
CA LEU A 8 12.62 -0.20 -7.94
C LEU A 8 13.22 -0.31 -6.52
N TRP A 9 13.33 0.80 -5.79
CA TRP A 9 13.92 0.85 -4.44
C TRP A 9 12.96 0.36 -3.36
N VAL A 10 11.67 0.68 -3.50
CA VAL A 10 10.66 0.27 -2.53
C VAL A 10 10.17 -1.15 -2.86
N LYS A 11 10.67 -2.12 -2.10
CA LYS A 11 10.35 -3.54 -2.28
C LYS A 11 8.84 -3.77 -2.16
N GLY A 12 8.23 -4.32 -3.21
CA GLY A 12 6.78 -4.58 -3.30
C GLY A 12 6.00 -3.53 -4.08
N THR A 13 6.60 -2.39 -4.47
CA THR A 13 5.91 -1.37 -5.28
C THR A 13 5.67 -1.80 -6.72
N ILE A 14 6.57 -2.60 -7.30
CA ILE A 14 6.37 -3.19 -8.63
C ILE A 14 5.21 -4.19 -8.61
N THR A 15 5.20 -5.11 -7.63
CA THR A 15 4.11 -6.08 -7.45
C THR A 15 2.77 -5.37 -7.23
N ALA A 16 2.76 -4.27 -6.47
CA ALA A 16 1.57 -3.44 -6.30
C ALA A 16 1.07 -2.82 -7.61
N MET A 17 1.98 -2.41 -8.49
CA MET A 17 1.64 -1.86 -9.81
C MET A 17 1.13 -2.92 -10.78
N VAL A 18 1.68 -4.14 -10.72
CA VAL A 18 1.35 -5.23 -11.64
C VAL A 18 0.11 -6.01 -11.18
N GLU A 19 0.07 -6.39 -9.90
CA GLU A 19 -1.02 -7.20 -9.34
C GLU A 19 -2.17 -6.34 -8.77
N GLY A 20 -1.95 -5.03 -8.57
CA GLY A 20 -2.97 -4.11 -8.08
C GLY A 20 -3.26 -4.20 -6.58
N TRP A 21 -2.48 -4.97 -5.81
CA TRP A 21 -2.66 -5.10 -4.36
C TRP A 21 -1.35 -4.98 -3.58
N VAL A 22 -1.44 -4.53 -2.34
CA VAL A 22 -0.29 -4.39 -1.43
C VAL A 22 -0.47 -5.22 -0.18
N THR A 23 0.63 -5.72 0.37
CA THR A 23 0.59 -6.40 1.67
C THR A 23 0.25 -5.42 2.79
N ARG A 24 -0.49 -5.90 3.81
CA ARG A 24 -0.85 -5.10 5.00
C ARG A 24 0.39 -4.54 5.71
N SER A 25 1.46 -5.31 5.77
CA SER A 25 2.73 -4.90 6.38
C SER A 25 3.40 -3.75 5.62
N TRP A 26 3.38 -3.79 4.28
CA TRP A 26 3.89 -2.70 3.43
C TRP A 26 3.06 -1.43 3.61
N ALA A 27 1.73 -1.56 3.55
CA ALA A 27 0.81 -0.44 3.75
C ALA A 27 1.01 0.22 5.12
N LYS A 28 1.18 -0.57 6.19
CA LYS A 28 1.47 -0.04 7.53
C LYS A 28 2.81 0.69 7.61
N LYS A 29 3.84 0.22 6.90
CA LYS A 29 5.21 0.76 6.98
C LYS A 29 5.40 2.00 6.10
N HIS A 30 4.87 2.00 4.88
CA HIS A 30 5.05 3.09 3.91
C HIS A 30 3.89 4.09 3.90
N HIS A 31 2.67 3.66 4.23
CA HIS A 31 1.48 4.50 4.22
C HIS A 31 0.62 4.30 5.49
N PRO A 32 1.17 4.59 6.69
CA PRO A 32 0.49 4.31 7.96
C PRO A 32 -0.86 5.01 8.10
N ARG A 33 -0.99 6.24 7.60
CA ARG A 33 -2.25 7.01 7.65
C ARG A 33 -3.32 6.38 6.76
N TRP A 34 -2.99 6.11 5.50
CA TRP A 34 -3.89 5.44 4.56
C TRP A 34 -4.30 4.05 5.07
N TYR A 35 -3.35 3.27 5.62
CA TYR A 35 -3.66 1.96 6.20
C TYR A 35 -4.71 2.05 7.33
N ARG A 36 -4.66 3.08 8.18
CA ARG A 36 -5.67 3.32 9.23
C ARG A 36 -7.03 3.67 8.62
N GLU A 37 -7.07 4.55 7.62
CA GLU A 37 -8.30 4.95 6.93
C GLU A 37 -8.97 3.76 6.23
N VAL A 38 -8.20 2.94 5.51
CA VAL A 38 -8.70 1.73 4.85
C VAL A 38 -9.22 0.72 5.85
N ARG A 39 -8.52 0.52 6.99
CA ARG A 39 -9.02 -0.36 8.06
C ARG A 39 -10.34 0.10 8.64
N GLN A 40 -10.47 1.38 8.96
CA GLN A 40 -11.71 1.95 9.49
C GLN A 40 -12.86 1.83 8.47
N LYS A 41 -12.57 2.01 7.17
CA LYS A 41 -13.57 1.83 6.11
C LYS A 41 -14.01 0.36 5.96
N GLN A 42 -13.08 -0.58 6.12
CA GLN A 42 -13.40 -2.02 6.11
C GLN A 42 -14.27 -2.43 7.30
N GLU A 43 -13.96 -1.94 8.50
CA GLU A 43 -14.76 -2.19 9.71
C GLU A 43 -16.20 -1.67 9.55
N LYS A 44 -16.36 -0.43 9.04
CA LYS A 44 -17.69 0.16 8.75
C LYS A 44 -18.51 -0.54 7.67
N SER A 45 -17.88 -1.30 6.77
CA SER A 45 -18.59 -2.00 5.69
C SER A 45 -19.05 -3.40 6.10
N SER A 46 -18.60 -3.88 7.26
CA SER A 46 -18.95 -5.18 7.82
C SER A 46 -20.08 -5.09 8.86
N GLU A 47 -20.61 -3.88 9.09
CA GLU A 47 -21.72 -3.56 9.98
C GLU A 47 -22.93 -3.10 9.16
#